data_AF-A0A067THI2-F1
#
_entry.id   AF-A0A067THI2-F1
#
_cell.length_a   1.000
_cell.length_b   1.000
_cell.length_c   1.000
_cell.angle_alpha   90.00
_cell.angle_beta   90.00
_cell.angle_gamma   90.00
#
_symmetry.space_group_name_H-M   'P 1'
#
loop_
_entity.id
_entity.type
_entity.pdbx_description
1 polymer ?
#
loop_
_entity_poly.entity_id
_entity_poly.type
_entity_poly.pdbx_seq_one_letter_code
_entity_poly.pdbx_strand_id
1 'polypeptide(L)'
;MSSSLLTDFPELAHLSREDLEDMLSDPVYFQAIFHSLGYVKDLYRSQTELGMANEAIAQNNLALQQHLYGLREETKGAFEEAKDLEARWRELEKEQKEVYQRFTPQFLLMRLRHSTTAQDDASEALASSFTQQAYSNEDSGTGTPRNGRDVDEFVKNFKELRKVYHKRAMWGEKWAAGQVIWRDN
;
A
#
# COMPACT_ATOMS: atom_id res chain seq x y z
N MET A 1 -78.83 -41.81 6.82
CA MET A 1 -78.56 -40.40 7.15
C MET A 1 -77.05 -40.26 7.27
N SER A 2 -76.40 -39.50 6.40
CA SER A 2 -74.96 -39.22 6.52
C SER A 2 -74.76 -38.34 7.76
N SER A 3 -74.08 -38.87 8.77
CA SER A 3 -73.64 -38.11 9.95
C SER A 3 -72.66 -37.01 9.53
N SER A 4 -72.64 -35.86 10.22
CA SER A 4 -71.73 -34.75 9.84
C SER A 4 -70.25 -35.18 9.81
N LEU A 5 -69.89 -36.16 10.63
CA LEU A 5 -68.58 -36.82 10.63
C LEU A 5 -68.19 -37.41 9.25
N LEU A 6 -69.14 -38.01 8.52
CA LEU A 6 -68.87 -38.61 7.21
C LEU A 6 -68.84 -37.56 6.09
N THR A 7 -69.39 -36.37 6.35
CA THR A 7 -69.27 -35.22 5.46
C THR A 7 -67.88 -34.58 5.57
N ASP A 8 -67.36 -34.49 6.79
CA ASP A 8 -66.03 -33.92 7.06
C ASP A 8 -64.90 -34.92 6.78
N PHE A 9 -65.17 -36.22 6.96
CA PHE A 9 -64.21 -37.31 6.75
C PHE A 9 -64.81 -38.40 5.83
N PRO A 10 -64.91 -38.13 4.52
CA PRO A 10 -65.47 -39.07 3.55
C PRO A 10 -64.66 -40.36 3.46
N GLU A 11 -63.39 -40.33 3.85
CA GLU A 11 -62.52 -41.51 3.91
C GLU A 11 -63.01 -42.55 4.91
N LEU A 12 -63.87 -42.20 5.88
CA LEU A 12 -64.45 -43.14 6.84
C LEU A 12 -65.77 -43.77 6.36
N ALA A 13 -66.30 -43.35 5.20
CA ALA A 13 -67.62 -43.78 4.73
C ALA A 13 -67.71 -45.26 4.29
N HIS A 14 -66.57 -45.92 4.11
CA HIS A 14 -66.49 -47.34 3.76
C HIS A 14 -66.45 -48.27 4.97
N LEU A 15 -66.30 -47.72 6.19
CA LEU A 15 -66.24 -48.48 7.44
C LEU A 15 -67.65 -48.70 8.00
N SER A 16 -67.89 -49.88 8.57
CA SER A 16 -69.17 -50.19 9.20
C SER A 16 -69.28 -49.51 10.57
N ARG A 17 -70.50 -49.50 11.14
CA ARG A 17 -70.72 -48.94 12.47
C ARG A 17 -69.97 -49.73 13.56
N GLU A 18 -69.90 -51.05 13.42
CA GLU A 18 -69.14 -51.91 14.33
C GLU A 18 -67.65 -51.58 14.25
N ASP A 19 -67.10 -51.37 13.04
CA ASP A 19 -65.70 -50.94 12.87
C ASP A 19 -65.40 -49.59 13.53
N LEU A 20 -66.35 -48.65 13.51
CA LEU A 20 -66.19 -47.35 14.15
C LEU A 20 -66.25 -47.44 15.69
N GLU A 21 -67.06 -48.35 16.23
CA GLU A 21 -67.15 -48.63 17.66
C GLU A 21 -65.91 -49.40 18.17
N ASP A 22 -65.40 -50.33 17.36
CA ASP A 22 -64.12 -51.02 17.60
C ASP A 22 -62.93 -50.06 17.52
N MET A 23 -62.96 -49.09 16.60
CA MET A 23 -61.94 -48.04 16.50
C MET A 23 -61.91 -47.11 17.71
N LEU A 24 -63.06 -46.87 18.34
CA LEU A 24 -63.17 -46.08 19.57
C LEU A 24 -62.67 -46.85 20.81
N SER A 25 -62.70 -48.18 20.78
CA SER A 25 -62.34 -49.04 21.91
C SER A 25 -60.94 -49.63 21.82
N ASP A 26 -60.39 -49.80 20.61
CA ASP A 26 -59.02 -50.25 20.35
C ASP A 26 -58.13 -49.12 19.78
N PRO A 27 -57.23 -48.53 20.60
CA PRO A 27 -56.28 -47.51 20.17
C PRO A 27 -55.33 -47.97 19.06
N VAL A 28 -55.01 -49.26 19.00
CA VAL A 28 -54.09 -49.82 18.00
C VAL A 28 -54.78 -49.88 16.64
N TYR A 29 -56.06 -50.27 16.61
CA TYR A 29 -56.86 -50.27 15.40
C TYR A 29 -57.07 -48.85 14.86
N PHE A 30 -57.33 -47.87 15.74
CA PHE A 30 -57.38 -46.45 15.35
C PHE A 30 -56.07 -45.97 14.72
N GLN A 31 -54.92 -46.26 15.35
CA GLN A 31 -53.61 -45.87 14.80
C GLN A 31 -53.36 -46.52 13.44
N ALA A 32 -53.72 -47.79 13.27
CA ALA A 32 -53.57 -48.49 11.99
C ALA A 32 -54.39 -47.81 10.88
N ILE A 33 -55.66 -47.44 11.16
CA ILE A 33 -56.51 -46.75 10.19
C ILE A 33 -55.98 -45.33 9.94
N PHE A 34 -55.60 -44.59 10.97
CA PHE A 34 -55.03 -43.24 10.86
C PHE A 34 -53.78 -43.21 9.96
N HIS A 35 -52.84 -44.13 10.16
CA HIS A 35 -51.66 -44.27 9.31
C HIS A 35 -51.95 -44.83 7.92
N SER A 36 -53.14 -45.40 7.70
CA SER A 36 -53.57 -45.90 6.39
C SER A 36 -54.11 -44.78 5.48
N LEU A 37 -54.59 -43.67 6.06
CA LEU A 37 -55.15 -42.52 5.35
C LEU A 37 -54.14 -41.92 4.36
N GLY A 38 -54.62 -41.57 3.16
CA GLY A 38 -53.77 -41.06 2.08
C GLY A 38 -53.05 -39.77 2.47
N TYR A 39 -53.81 -38.81 3.01
CA TYR A 39 -53.26 -37.53 3.48
C TYR A 39 -52.19 -37.70 4.56
N VAL A 40 -52.38 -38.64 5.49
CA VAL A 40 -51.43 -38.90 6.58
C VAL A 40 -50.13 -39.51 6.04
N LYS A 41 -50.23 -40.43 5.07
CA LYS A 41 -49.06 -40.99 4.37
C LYS A 41 -48.29 -39.92 3.59
N ASP A 42 -49.01 -39.05 2.89
CA ASP A 42 -48.40 -37.95 2.14
C ASP A 42 -47.71 -36.94 3.08
N LEU A 43 -48.31 -36.68 4.24
CA LEU A 43 -47.72 -35.83 5.28
C LEU A 43 -46.43 -36.44 5.80
N TYR A 44 -46.43 -37.73 6.19
CA TYR A 44 -45.20 -38.41 6.63
C TYR A 44 -44.12 -38.40 5.56
N ARG A 45 -44.50 -38.68 4.30
CA ARG A 45 -43.58 -38.63 3.17
C ARG A 45 -42.95 -37.25 3.03
N SER A 46 -43.75 -36.19 3.05
CA SER A 46 -43.27 -34.81 2.97
C SER A 46 -42.33 -34.45 4.13
N GLN A 47 -42.62 -34.94 5.34
CA GLN A 47 -41.79 -34.74 6.52
C GLN A 47 -40.43 -35.42 6.35
N THR A 48 -40.39 -36.67 5.87
CA THR A 48 -39.13 -37.37 5.57
C THR A 48 -38.35 -36.68 4.46
N GLU A 49 -39.00 -36.24 3.39
CA GLU A 49 -38.35 -35.55 2.27
C GLU A 49 -37.72 -34.23 2.74
N LEU A 50 -38.42 -33.43 3.55
CA LEU A 50 -37.89 -32.21 4.17
C LEU A 50 -36.74 -32.51 5.14
N GLY A 51 -36.86 -33.59 5.92
CA GLY A 51 -35.80 -34.04 6.83
C GLY A 51 -34.51 -34.36 6.08
N MET A 52 -34.60 -35.17 5.03
CA MET A 52 -33.46 -35.52 4.17
C MET A 52 -32.86 -34.29 3.48
N ALA A 53 -33.69 -33.37 2.99
CA ALA A 53 -33.22 -32.14 2.36
C ALA A 53 -32.45 -31.25 3.35
N ASN A 54 -32.97 -31.08 4.57
CA ASN A 54 -32.28 -30.31 5.62
C ASN A 54 -30.96 -30.97 6.03
N GLU A 55 -30.93 -32.29 6.16
CA GLU A 55 -29.71 -33.02 6.49
C GLU A 55 -28.65 -32.87 5.39
N ALA A 56 -29.05 -32.98 4.11
CA ALA A 56 -28.14 -32.77 2.98
C ALA A 56 -27.54 -31.34 2.97
N ILE A 57 -28.35 -30.32 3.28
CA ILE A 57 -27.88 -28.93 3.40
C ILE A 57 -26.90 -28.80 4.58
N ALA A 58 -27.21 -29.38 5.72
CA ALA A 58 -26.34 -29.34 6.89
C ALA A 58 -24.98 -30.00 6.63
N GLN A 59 -24.97 -31.15 5.95
CA GLN A 59 -23.74 -31.85 5.55
C GLN A 59 -22.92 -31.01 4.57
N ASN A 60 -23.56 -30.36 3.59
CA ASN A 60 -22.87 -29.48 2.65
C ASN A 60 -22.25 -28.26 3.36
N ASN A 61 -23.00 -27.61 4.25
CA ASN A 61 -22.48 -26.50 5.05
C ASN A 61 -21.26 -26.89 5.88
N LEU A 62 -21.29 -28.09 6.49
CA LEU A 62 -20.17 -28.61 7.28
C LEU A 62 -18.96 -28.94 6.40
N ALA A 63 -19.17 -29.50 5.21
CA ALA A 63 -18.10 -29.75 4.24
C ALA A 63 -17.42 -28.45 3.76
N LEU A 64 -18.20 -27.38 3.53
CA LEU A 64 -17.66 -26.09 3.10
C LEU A 64 -16.93 -25.33 4.22
N GLN A 65 -17.27 -25.59 5.48
CA GLN A 65 -16.75 -24.87 6.63
C GLN A 65 -15.21 -24.87 6.69
N GLN A 66 -14.57 -26.03 6.54
CA GLN A 66 -13.11 -26.11 6.59
C GLN A 66 -12.44 -25.34 5.46
N HIS A 67 -12.96 -25.45 4.24
CA HIS A 67 -12.42 -24.73 3.10
C HIS A 67 -12.55 -23.21 3.28
N LEU A 68 -13.69 -22.73 3.78
CA LEU A 68 -13.89 -21.30 4.06
C LEU A 68 -12.96 -20.78 5.15
N TYR A 69 -12.68 -21.56 6.19
CA TYR A 69 -11.67 -21.19 7.19
C TYR A 69 -10.27 -21.11 6.60
N GLY A 70 -9.88 -22.09 5.77
CA GLY A 70 -8.58 -22.07 5.08
C GLY A 70 -8.44 -20.84 4.19
N LEU A 71 -9.44 -20.55 3.36
CA LEU A 71 -9.44 -19.38 2.49
C LEU A 71 -9.37 -18.06 3.28
N ARG A 72 -10.05 -17.99 4.43
CA ARG A 72 -10.01 -16.82 5.31
C ARG A 72 -8.62 -16.64 5.92
N GLU A 73 -7.97 -17.71 6.34
CA GLU A 73 -6.62 -17.67 6.91
C GLU A 73 -5.59 -17.26 5.85
N GLU A 74 -5.67 -17.83 4.65
CA GLU A 74 -4.81 -17.46 3.52
C GLU A 74 -4.98 -15.99 3.13
N THR A 75 -6.23 -15.53 3.00
CA THR A 75 -6.53 -14.12 2.67
C THR A 75 -6.01 -13.18 3.76
N LYS A 76 -6.14 -13.58 5.03
CA LYS A 76 -5.62 -12.80 6.15
C LYS A 76 -4.09 -12.73 6.10
N GLY A 77 -3.40 -13.86 5.87
CA GLY A 77 -1.95 -13.89 5.76
C GLY A 77 -1.43 -13.03 4.60
N ALA A 78 -2.04 -13.15 3.42
CA ALA A 78 -1.70 -12.32 2.26
C ALA A 78 -1.92 -10.83 2.51
N PHE A 79 -2.99 -10.48 3.24
CA PHE A 79 -3.26 -9.09 3.62
C PHE A 79 -2.23 -8.54 4.61
N GLU A 80 -1.85 -9.32 5.62
CA GLU A 80 -0.82 -8.95 6.59
C GLU A 80 0.53 -8.76 5.90
N GLU A 81 0.94 -9.68 5.01
CA GLU A 81 2.16 -9.56 4.22
C GLU A 81 2.15 -8.29 3.34
N ALA A 82 1.03 -8.02 2.65
CA ALA A 82 0.90 -6.82 1.84
C ALA A 82 1.03 -5.54 2.69
N LYS A 83 0.50 -5.54 3.91
CA LYS A 83 0.62 -4.42 4.84
C LYS A 83 2.04 -4.20 5.34
N ASP A 84 2.76 -5.29 5.63
CA ASP A 84 4.16 -5.23 6.02
C ASP A 84 5.04 -4.70 4.88
N LEU A 85 4.78 -5.15 3.65
CA LEU A 85 5.45 -4.64 2.45
C LEU A 85 5.14 -3.16 2.19
N GLU A 86 3.89 -2.73 2.40
CA GLU A 86 3.51 -1.31 2.31
C GLU A 86 4.27 -0.46 3.32
N ALA A 87 4.39 -0.93 4.57
CA ALA A 87 5.14 -0.24 5.61
C ALA A 87 6.63 -0.14 5.26
N ARG A 88 7.22 -1.25 4.79
CA ARG A 88 8.63 -1.29 4.36
C ARG A 88 8.90 -0.39 3.17
N TRP A 89 7.97 -0.33 2.21
CA TRP A 89 8.07 0.56 1.05
C TRP A 89 8.15 2.03 1.47
N ARG A 90 7.33 2.46 2.43
CA ARG A 90 7.36 3.84 2.93
C ARG A 90 8.70 4.22 3.55
N GLU A 91 9.35 3.30 4.28
CA GLU A 91 10.68 3.57 4.83
C GLU A 91 11.73 3.65 3.71
N LEU A 92 11.70 2.72 2.75
CA LEU A 92 12.60 2.75 1.59
C LEU A 92 12.43 4.03 0.75
N GLU A 93 11.21 4.50 0.55
CA GLU A 93 10.93 5.75 -0.17
C GLU A 93 11.52 6.96 0.58
N LYS A 94 11.42 6.96 1.92
CA LYS A 94 12.02 7.99 2.76
C LYS A 94 13.56 7.95 2.68
N GLU A 95 14.17 6.78 2.83
CA GLU A 95 15.62 6.58 2.70
C GLU A 95 16.11 7.04 1.32
N GLN A 96 15.39 6.64 0.25
CA GLN A 96 15.67 7.07 -1.10
C GLN A 96 15.62 8.61 -1.20
N LYS A 97 14.56 9.24 -0.70
CA LYS A 97 14.41 10.69 -0.74
C LYS A 97 15.54 11.41 -0.01
N GLU A 98 15.98 10.90 1.14
CA GLU A 98 17.11 11.46 1.90
C GLU A 98 18.43 11.37 1.13
N VAL A 99 18.70 10.21 0.51
CA VAL A 99 19.91 10.02 -0.32
C VAL A 99 19.86 10.93 -1.56
N TYR A 100 18.74 10.96 -2.26
CA TYR A 100 18.56 11.73 -3.50
C TYR A 100 18.48 13.24 -3.26
N GLN A 101 18.13 13.70 -2.05
CA GLN A 101 18.01 15.13 -1.72
C GLN A 101 19.26 15.91 -2.14
N ARG A 102 20.46 15.33 -1.91
CA ARG A 102 21.76 15.94 -2.21
C ARG A 102 22.08 16.02 -3.70
N PHE A 103 21.35 15.28 -4.52
CA PHE A 103 21.49 15.23 -5.96
C PHE A 103 20.32 15.92 -6.68
N THR A 104 19.38 16.50 -5.92
CA THR A 104 18.31 17.29 -6.53
C THR A 104 18.90 18.50 -7.26
N PRO A 105 18.33 18.89 -8.41
CA PRO A 105 18.82 20.04 -9.15
C PRO A 105 18.92 21.31 -8.30
N GLN A 106 17.98 21.50 -7.37
CA GLN A 106 17.96 22.64 -6.48
C GLN A 106 19.12 22.63 -5.48
N PHE A 107 19.41 21.48 -4.87
CA PHE A 107 20.55 21.35 -3.95
C PHE A 107 21.89 21.52 -4.68
N LEU A 108 22.01 20.94 -5.87
CA LEU A 108 23.21 21.10 -6.70
C LEU A 108 23.44 22.55 -7.14
N LEU A 109 22.37 23.28 -7.49
CA LEU A 109 22.44 24.71 -7.82
C LEU A 109 22.83 25.54 -6.60
N MET A 110 22.26 25.25 -5.42
CA MET A 110 22.67 25.88 -4.16
C MET A 110 24.16 25.63 -3.88
N ARG A 111 24.64 24.39 -4.02
CA ARG A 111 26.07 24.05 -3.86
C ARG A 111 26.97 24.77 -4.87
N LEU A 112 26.52 24.91 -6.12
CA LEU A 112 27.22 25.69 -7.14
C LEU A 112 27.34 27.15 -6.73
N ARG A 113 26.26 27.78 -6.25
CA ARG A 113 26.25 29.17 -5.76
C ARG A 113 27.23 29.37 -4.62
N HIS A 114 27.20 28.49 -3.60
CA HIS A 114 28.16 28.54 -2.50
C HIS A 114 29.61 28.39 -2.98
N SER A 115 29.87 27.49 -3.92
CA SER A 115 31.20 27.31 -4.51
C SER A 115 31.64 28.51 -5.35
N THR A 116 30.70 29.27 -5.92
CA THR A 116 30.99 30.53 -6.62
C THR A 116 31.38 31.62 -5.63
N THR A 117 30.60 31.82 -4.56
CA THR A 117 30.92 32.79 -3.51
C THR A 117 32.26 32.49 -2.86
N ALA A 118 32.52 31.24 -2.45
CA ALA A 118 33.80 30.86 -1.87
C ALA A 118 34.99 31.09 -2.83
N GLN A 119 34.77 30.98 -4.14
CA GLN A 119 35.79 31.27 -5.14
C GLN A 119 36.06 32.77 -5.28
N ASP A 120 35.02 33.60 -5.14
CA ASP A 120 35.11 35.06 -5.13
C ASP A 120 35.91 35.49 -3.89
N ASP A 121 35.49 35.05 -2.70
CA ASP A 121 36.16 35.31 -1.42
C ASP A 121 37.64 34.89 -1.45
N ALA A 122 37.95 33.71 -2.00
CA ALA A 122 39.33 33.26 -2.15
C ALA A 122 40.16 34.15 -3.10
N SER A 123 39.55 34.66 -4.17
CA SER A 123 40.22 35.58 -5.09
C SER A 123 40.46 36.95 -4.45
N GLU A 124 39.50 37.45 -3.66
CA GLU A 124 39.63 38.70 -2.91
C GLU A 124 40.66 38.58 -1.78
N ALA A 125 40.71 37.43 -1.08
CA ALA A 125 41.73 37.17 -0.07
C ALA A 125 43.15 37.09 -0.67
N LEU A 126 43.30 36.49 -1.85
CA LEU A 126 44.58 36.49 -2.57
C LEU A 126 45.00 37.90 -3.00
N ALA A 127 44.06 38.71 -3.51
CA ALA A 127 44.33 40.11 -3.84
C ALA A 127 44.71 40.93 -2.61
N SER A 128 43.97 40.77 -1.50
CA SER A 128 44.21 41.49 -0.24
C SER A 128 45.55 41.14 0.39
N SER A 129 45.95 39.86 0.36
CA SER A 129 47.26 39.45 0.86
C SER A 129 48.41 40.00 0.01
N PHE A 130 48.25 40.01 -1.32
CA PHE A 130 49.25 40.58 -2.22
C PHE A 130 49.44 42.09 -2.04
N THR A 131 48.37 42.85 -1.77
CA THR A 131 48.44 44.28 -1.47
C THR A 131 49.02 44.53 -0.07
N GLN A 132 48.58 43.79 0.94
CA GLN A 132 49.12 43.91 2.30
C GLN A 132 50.63 43.62 2.36
N GLN A 133 51.10 42.61 1.64
CA GLN A 133 52.53 42.29 1.49
C GLN A 133 53.29 43.37 0.70
N ALA A 134 52.61 44.09 -0.19
CA ALA A 134 53.20 45.24 -0.89
C ALA A 134 53.47 46.40 0.08
N TYR A 135 52.54 46.68 1.00
CA TYR A 135 52.64 47.78 1.97
C TYR A 135 53.59 47.48 3.14
N SER A 136 53.76 46.21 3.55
CA SER A 136 54.64 45.85 4.68
C SER A 136 56.14 45.82 4.35
N ASN A 137 56.50 45.84 3.07
CA ASN A 137 57.90 45.79 2.60
C ASN A 137 58.45 47.16 2.14
N GLU A 138 57.69 48.24 2.28
CA GLU A 138 58.15 49.61 1.93
C GLU A 138 59.13 50.19 2.97
N ASP A 139 59.37 49.54 4.12
CA ASP A 139 60.23 50.04 5.21
C ASP A 139 61.68 49.49 5.21
N SER A 140 62.11 48.76 4.17
CA SER A 140 63.51 48.37 3.98
C SER A 140 64.13 49.11 2.79
N GLY A 141 64.81 50.21 3.11
CA GLY A 141 65.43 51.17 2.18
C GLY A 141 66.59 50.65 1.32
N THR A 142 66.43 49.55 0.60
CA THR A 142 67.33 49.14 -0.48
C THR A 142 66.51 48.82 -1.71
N GLY A 143 66.55 49.73 -2.69
CA GLY A 143 65.79 49.64 -3.94
C GLY A 143 66.23 48.50 -4.85
N THR A 144 65.71 47.31 -4.61
CA THR A 144 65.57 46.27 -5.62
C THR A 144 64.10 46.16 -6.01
N PRO A 145 63.73 46.28 -7.31
CA PRO A 145 62.36 46.10 -7.75
C PRO A 145 61.87 44.73 -7.33
N ARG A 146 60.71 44.69 -6.68
CA ARG A 146 59.93 43.48 -6.36
C ARG A 146 60.14 42.44 -7.45
N ASN A 147 60.69 41.27 -7.10
CA ASN A 147 60.98 40.18 -8.03
C ASN A 147 59.81 40.03 -9.01
N GLY A 148 59.98 40.37 -10.30
CA GLY A 148 58.91 40.29 -11.30
C GLY A 148 58.22 38.91 -11.32
N ARG A 149 58.97 37.89 -10.91
CA ARG A 149 58.51 36.52 -10.66
C ARG A 149 57.36 36.38 -9.66
N ASP A 150 57.35 37.17 -8.57
CA ASP A 150 56.30 37.15 -7.54
C ASP A 150 55.01 37.82 -8.05
N VAL A 151 55.16 38.89 -8.84
CA VAL A 151 54.04 39.54 -9.52
C VAL A 151 53.45 38.62 -10.60
N ASP A 152 54.29 37.97 -11.40
CA ASP A 152 53.85 37.04 -12.44
C ASP A 152 53.13 35.82 -11.85
N GLU A 153 53.62 35.30 -10.71
CA GLU A 153 53.00 34.20 -9.98
C GLU A 153 51.63 34.60 -9.40
N PHE A 154 51.52 35.77 -8.78
CA PHE A 154 50.25 36.33 -8.34
C PHE A 154 49.26 36.47 -9.49
N VAL A 155 49.68 37.10 -10.60
CA VAL A 155 48.81 37.32 -11.77
C VAL A 155 48.33 35.99 -12.34
N LYS A 156 49.20 34.98 -12.40
CA LYS A 156 48.83 33.64 -12.84
C LYS A 156 47.77 33.03 -11.92
N ASN A 157 48.02 32.98 -10.61
CA ASN A 157 47.14 32.37 -9.63
C ASN A 157 45.78 33.10 -9.55
N PHE A 158 45.79 34.43 -9.54
CA PHE A 158 44.58 35.24 -9.53
C PHE A 158 43.73 35.03 -10.79
N LYS A 159 44.35 34.98 -11.98
CA LYS A 159 43.65 34.67 -13.23
C LYS A 159 43.02 33.29 -13.21
N GLU A 160 43.71 32.28 -12.67
CA GLU A 160 43.16 30.93 -12.53
C GLU A 160 41.93 30.91 -11.62
N LEU A 161 41.98 31.59 -10.47
CA LEU A 161 40.84 31.70 -9.54
C LEU A 161 39.65 32.42 -10.20
N ARG A 162 39.86 33.57 -10.85
CA ARG A 162 38.80 34.33 -11.53
C ARG A 162 38.21 33.59 -12.72
N LYS A 163 39.02 32.81 -13.45
CA LYS A 163 38.54 31.95 -14.54
C LYS A 163 37.56 30.89 -14.03
N VAL A 164 37.86 30.26 -12.89
CA VAL A 164 36.96 29.29 -12.26
C VAL A 164 35.67 29.97 -11.77
N TYR A 165 35.79 31.14 -11.13
CA TYR A 165 34.66 31.96 -10.70
C TYR A 165 33.70 32.27 -11.85
N HIS A 166 34.20 32.90 -12.93
CA HIS A 166 33.37 33.31 -14.07
C HIS A 166 32.74 32.11 -14.78
N LYS A 167 33.45 30.98 -14.88
CA LYS A 167 32.85 29.73 -15.38
C LYS A 167 31.65 29.33 -14.52
N ARG A 168 31.84 29.22 -13.20
CA ARG A 168 30.75 28.82 -12.27
C ARG A 168 29.59 29.80 -12.29
N ALA A 169 29.86 31.11 -12.36
CA ALA A 169 28.85 32.16 -12.47
C ALA A 169 28.01 32.01 -13.74
N MET A 170 28.64 31.88 -14.92
CA MET A 170 27.94 31.67 -16.18
C MET A 170 27.10 30.38 -16.18
N TRP A 171 27.63 29.29 -15.63
CA TRP A 171 26.87 28.04 -15.50
C TRP A 171 25.69 28.20 -14.53
N GLY A 172 25.85 28.93 -13.43
CA GLY A 172 24.80 29.21 -12.47
C GLY A 172 23.67 30.06 -13.07
N GLU A 173 24.00 31.07 -13.88
CA GLU A 173 23.03 31.91 -14.60
C GLU A 173 22.25 31.10 -15.64
N LYS A 174 22.94 30.32 -16.48
CA LYS A 174 22.30 29.44 -17.46
C LYS A 174 21.38 28.41 -16.81
N TRP A 175 21.80 27.85 -15.67
CA TRP A 175 20.95 26.95 -14.88
C TRP A 175 19.71 27.67 -14.36
N ALA A 176 19.87 28.84 -13.74
CA ALA A 176 18.75 29.62 -13.22
C ALA A 176 17.77 30.08 -14.31
N ALA A 177 18.26 30.31 -15.54
CA ALA A 177 17.46 30.64 -16.71
C ALA A 177 16.80 29.42 -17.38
N GLY A 178 16.97 28.20 -16.84
CA GLY A 178 16.41 26.97 -17.40
C GLY A 178 17.06 26.51 -18.71
N GLN A 179 18.23 27.04 -19.05
CA GLN A 179 18.96 26.74 -20.29
C GLN A 179 19.87 25.51 -20.16
N VAL A 180 19.90 24.88 -19.00
CA VAL A 180 20.65 23.64 -18.76
C VAL A 180 19.73 22.45 -19.02
N ILE A 181 19.98 21.76 -20.13
CA ILE A 181 19.31 20.51 -20.47
C ILE A 181 20.14 19.37 -19.91
N TRP A 182 19.59 18.62 -18.97
CA TRP A 182 20.14 17.35 -18.53
C TRP A 182 19.85 16.33 -19.62
N ARG A 183 20.87 15.62 -20.10
CA ARG A 183 20.64 14.48 -20.98
C ARG A 183 20.18 13.32 -20.12
N ASP A 184 18.97 12.85 -20.37
CA ASP A 184 18.50 11.56 -19.86
C ASP A 184 19.26 10.48 -20.67
N ASN A 185 20.26 9.85 -20.06
CA ASN A 185 20.87 8.63 -20.59
C ASN A 185 20.10 7.43 -20.07
#